data_AF-A0A2E4MFX3-F1
#
_entry.id   AF-A0A2E4MFX3-F1
#
_cell.length_a   1.000
_cell.length_b   1.000
_cell.length_c   1.000
_cell.angle_alpha   90.00
_cell.angle_beta   90.00
_cell.angle_gamma   90.00
#
_symmetry.space_group_name_H-M   'P 1'
#
loop_
_entity.id
_entity.type
_entity.pdbx_description
1 polymer ?
#
loop_
_entity_poly.entity_id
_entity_poly.type
_entity_poly.pdbx_seq_one_letter_code
_entity_poly.pdbx_strand_id
1 'polypeptide(L)'
;MKLLATLYKNIFSSAYFALIIPVLFIISCEEQVDDLWDANDDTGSVSPVVGDWYADSIHGFDECNKDSVGDLMLLKNLNNYNLWLLTDGSFQLAVGHNVNIKDDCDYWEGTWDNSTGCSSSYYDYYNYSPLQYCNDYYELNQYNVSTTDCSQDINIEGTWVADETASTITLTTGAFCENSFGDPSYLADAESCGNLENGTWNAGMTRTYDYSIDASGAITLDGKWFDSAASCVKFYMSVD
;
A
#
# COMPACT_ATOMS: atom_id res chain seq x y z
N MET A 1 -25.94 7.55 72.25
CA MET A 1 -25.97 6.53 71.18
C MET A 1 -27.24 6.75 70.37
N LYS A 2 -27.14 7.00 69.05
CA LYS A 2 -27.58 6.07 67.98
C LYS A 2 -29.07 5.67 68.15
N LEU A 3 -30.05 6.09 67.36
CA LEU A 3 -30.17 6.90 66.12
C LEU A 3 -31.42 7.83 66.31
N LEU A 4 -31.72 8.93 65.59
CA LEU A 4 -31.03 9.92 64.74
C LEU A 4 -31.99 11.15 64.73
N ALA A 5 -31.67 12.39 65.08
CA ALA A 5 -30.63 13.29 64.54
C ALA A 5 -30.74 13.66 63.04
N THR A 6 -31.74 13.14 62.30
CA THR A 6 -31.77 13.26 60.82
C THR A 6 -33.15 13.58 60.21
N LEU A 7 -34.23 13.63 60.98
CA LEU A 7 -35.59 13.89 60.43
C LEU A 7 -36.18 15.27 60.74
N TYR A 8 -35.47 16.12 61.48
CA TYR A 8 -35.84 17.54 61.71
C TYR A 8 -34.72 18.52 61.31
N LYS A 9 -33.92 18.13 60.31
CA LYS A 9 -32.90 18.99 59.67
C LYS A 9 -33.09 19.13 58.15
N ASN A 10 -34.32 18.94 57.67
CA ASN A 10 -34.71 18.97 56.25
C ASN A 10 -35.56 20.21 55.85
N ILE A 11 -35.52 21.30 56.63
CA ILE A 11 -36.30 22.51 56.35
C ILE A 11 -35.47 23.58 55.58
N PHE A 12 -34.14 23.45 55.49
CA PHE A 12 -33.26 24.35 54.73
C PHE A 12 -32.04 23.62 54.13
N SER A 13 -32.23 22.77 53.11
CA SER A 13 -31.10 22.20 52.32
C SER A 13 -31.51 21.57 50.96
N SER A 14 -32.24 22.31 50.13
CA SER A 14 -32.39 22.06 48.68
C SER A 14 -33.11 23.27 48.05
N ALA A 15 -32.67 24.48 48.37
CA ALA A 15 -31.68 25.16 47.55
C ALA A 15 -32.25 25.50 46.16
N TYR A 16 -32.62 26.78 46.01
CA TYR A 16 -32.71 27.48 44.73
C TYR A 16 -31.67 26.94 43.73
N PHE A 17 -32.08 26.29 42.64
CA PHE A 17 -31.34 26.26 41.36
C PHE A 17 -32.19 25.60 40.25
N ALA A 18 -33.36 26.17 39.96
CA ALA A 18 -34.29 25.67 38.94
C ALA A 18 -34.51 26.69 37.79
N LEU A 19 -33.44 27.37 37.33
CA LEU A 19 -33.49 28.22 36.12
C LEU A 19 -32.13 28.64 35.51
N ILE A 20 -31.06 27.83 35.60
CA ILE A 20 -29.79 28.10 34.86
C ILE A 20 -29.18 26.79 34.32
N ILE A 21 -29.85 26.12 33.38
CA ILE A 21 -29.25 25.10 32.48
C ILE A 21 -29.95 25.23 31.12
N PRO A 22 -29.51 26.18 30.27
CA PRO A 22 -28.96 25.76 28.99
C PRO A 22 -27.72 26.56 28.51
N VAL A 23 -27.21 27.52 29.29
CA VAL A 23 -26.12 28.42 28.85
C VAL A 23 -24.71 27.83 29.04
N LEU A 24 -24.55 26.83 29.92
CA LEU A 24 -23.24 26.24 30.24
C LEU A 24 -22.72 25.19 29.23
N PHE A 25 -23.48 24.85 28.18
CA PHE A 25 -23.06 23.92 27.13
C PHE A 25 -22.52 24.59 25.86
N ILE A 26 -22.48 25.92 25.80
CA ILE A 26 -21.97 26.68 24.65
C ILE A 26 -20.54 27.19 24.93
N ILE A 27 -20.21 27.43 26.20
CA ILE A 27 -18.92 28.00 26.63
C ILE A 27 -17.80 26.92 26.64
N SER A 28 -18.14 25.63 26.80
CA SER A 28 -17.17 24.54 26.88
C SER A 28 -16.64 24.03 25.53
N CYS A 29 -17.01 24.66 24.42
CA CYS A 29 -16.40 24.40 23.11
C CYS A 29 -15.50 25.55 22.64
N GLU A 30 -15.67 26.77 23.16
CA GLU A 30 -14.86 27.93 22.77
C GLU A 30 -13.43 27.80 23.34
N GLU A 31 -13.31 27.37 24.60
CA GLU A 31 -12.02 27.10 25.27
C GLU A 31 -11.21 25.97 24.58
N GLN A 32 -11.87 24.99 23.94
CA GLN A 32 -11.19 23.94 23.16
C GLN A 32 -10.84 24.35 21.73
N VAL A 33 -11.42 25.44 21.22
CA VAL A 33 -11.01 26.01 19.93
C VAL A 33 -9.85 26.98 20.15
N ASP A 34 -9.88 27.81 21.18
CA ASP A 34 -8.75 28.71 21.50
C ASP A 34 -7.46 27.93 21.84
N ASP A 35 -7.54 26.82 22.60
CA ASP A 35 -6.40 25.90 22.83
C ASP A 35 -5.81 25.32 21.51
N LEU A 36 -6.60 25.27 20.42
CA LEU A 36 -6.17 24.82 19.08
C LEU A 36 -5.52 25.93 18.23
N TRP A 37 -5.60 27.19 18.66
CA TRP A 37 -5.00 28.36 18.00
C TRP A 37 -3.97 29.10 18.87
N ASP A 38 -3.72 28.68 20.11
CA ASP A 38 -2.70 29.30 20.96
C ASP A 38 -1.30 28.94 20.46
N ALA A 39 -0.74 29.84 19.65
CA ALA A 39 0.54 29.70 18.94
C ALA A 39 1.79 29.72 19.87
N ASN A 40 1.61 29.37 21.15
CA ASN A 40 2.63 29.21 22.17
C ASN A 40 2.73 27.78 22.72
N ASP A 41 1.87 26.85 22.30
CA ASP A 41 2.15 25.44 22.58
C ASP A 41 3.42 25.05 21.81
N ASP A 42 4.43 24.55 22.52
CA ASP A 42 5.71 24.14 21.95
C ASP A 42 5.40 23.17 20.80
N THR A 43 5.66 23.58 19.55
CA THR A 43 5.25 22.80 18.38
C THR A 43 5.95 21.45 18.40
N GLY A 44 5.30 20.45 19.00
CA GLY A 44 5.64 19.06 18.85
C GLY A 44 5.61 18.81 17.36
N SER A 45 6.80 18.67 16.76
CA SER A 45 6.96 18.79 15.32
C SER A 45 6.09 17.74 14.65
N VAL A 46 4.95 18.18 14.10
CA VAL A 46 4.07 17.32 13.32
C VAL A 46 4.95 16.77 12.22
N SER A 47 5.07 15.44 12.18
CA SER A 47 5.95 14.78 11.24
C SER A 47 5.58 15.26 9.83
N PRO A 48 6.56 15.70 9.01
CA PRO A 48 6.29 16.24 7.70
C PRO A 48 5.77 15.17 6.72
N VAL A 49 5.77 13.89 7.13
CA VAL A 49 5.17 12.78 6.37
C VAL A 49 3.81 12.34 6.92
N VAL A 50 3.30 12.94 8.01
CA VAL A 50 1.93 12.70 8.48
C VAL A 50 0.94 13.46 7.60
N GLY A 51 0.21 12.71 6.79
CA GLY A 51 -0.79 13.18 5.85
C GLY A 51 -1.40 12.00 5.09
N ASP A 52 -2.41 12.26 4.28
CA ASP A 52 -2.88 11.31 3.28
C ASP A 52 -2.06 11.56 2.00
N TRP A 53 -1.32 10.55 1.55
CA TRP A 53 -0.38 10.67 0.42
C TRP A 53 -0.68 9.64 -0.65
N TYR A 54 -0.63 10.03 -1.92
CA TYR A 54 -0.71 9.12 -3.06
C TYR A 54 0.56 9.15 -3.92
N ALA A 55 0.96 8.01 -4.48
CA ALA A 55 2.05 7.96 -5.46
C ALA A 55 1.58 8.47 -6.83
N ASP A 56 2.02 9.67 -7.21
CA ASP A 56 1.75 10.31 -8.53
C ASP A 56 2.63 9.70 -9.63
N SER A 57 3.84 9.27 -9.30
CA SER A 57 4.65 8.45 -10.20
C SER A 57 5.54 7.43 -9.49
N ILE A 58 5.86 6.36 -10.21
CA ILE A 58 6.86 5.36 -9.85
C ILE A 58 8.04 5.46 -10.81
N HIS A 59 9.24 5.25 -10.29
CA HIS A 59 10.41 4.87 -11.06
C HIS A 59 10.99 3.63 -10.41
N GLY A 60 11.80 2.86 -11.13
CA GLY A 60 12.60 1.84 -10.49
C GLY A 60 13.94 1.65 -11.15
N PHE A 61 14.76 0.84 -10.51
CA PHE A 61 16.15 0.64 -10.86
C PHE A 61 16.49 -0.83 -10.68
N ASP A 62 17.03 -1.45 -11.72
CA ASP A 62 17.65 -2.76 -11.59
C ASP A 62 18.88 -2.68 -10.67
N GLU A 63 19.06 -3.71 -9.83
CA GLU A 63 20.10 -3.84 -8.79
C GLU A 63 20.27 -2.63 -7.84
N CYS A 64 19.26 -1.75 -7.70
CA CYS A 64 19.36 -0.49 -6.94
C CYS A 64 20.46 0.48 -7.41
N ASN A 65 20.93 0.34 -8.67
CA ASN A 65 21.89 1.25 -9.25
C ASN A 65 21.19 2.49 -9.84
N LYS A 66 21.49 3.68 -9.30
CA LYS A 66 20.88 4.96 -9.74
C LYS A 66 21.26 5.38 -11.17
N ASP A 67 22.29 4.78 -11.75
CA ASP A 67 22.67 4.92 -13.16
C ASP A 67 22.12 3.78 -14.05
N SER A 68 21.30 2.88 -13.49
CA SER A 68 20.61 1.82 -14.26
C SER A 68 19.50 2.40 -15.12
N VAL A 69 19.34 1.84 -16.32
CA VAL A 69 18.30 2.19 -17.31
C VAL A 69 17.11 1.21 -17.29
N GLY A 70 17.05 0.29 -16.32
CA GLY A 70 15.96 -0.67 -16.18
C GLY A 70 14.68 -0.04 -15.64
N ASP A 71 13.66 0.10 -16.49
CA ASP A 71 12.33 0.55 -16.10
C ASP A 71 11.56 -0.58 -15.39
N LEU A 72 11.28 -0.42 -14.09
CA LEU A 72 10.51 -1.38 -13.29
C LEU A 72 9.12 -1.68 -13.88
N MET A 73 8.48 -0.70 -14.52
CA MET A 73 7.17 -0.92 -15.16
C MET A 73 7.28 -1.94 -16.28
N LEU A 74 8.36 -1.87 -17.07
CA LEU A 74 8.65 -2.84 -18.12
C LEU A 74 9.14 -4.18 -17.56
N LEU A 75 10.06 -4.15 -16.59
CA LEU A 75 10.66 -5.35 -15.99
C LEU A 75 9.62 -6.23 -15.28
N LYS A 76 8.61 -5.63 -14.65
CA LYS A 76 7.54 -6.32 -13.91
C LYS A 76 6.18 -6.33 -14.64
N ASN A 77 6.13 -5.92 -15.91
CA ASN A 77 4.89 -5.82 -16.71
C ASN A 77 3.76 -5.02 -16.01
N LEU A 78 4.10 -3.99 -15.24
CA LEU A 78 3.12 -3.17 -14.53
C LEU A 78 2.36 -2.29 -15.53
N ASN A 79 1.03 -2.26 -15.44
CA ASN A 79 0.18 -1.36 -16.22
C ASN A 79 -0.48 -0.27 -15.35
N ASN A 80 -0.62 -0.52 -14.05
CA ASN A 80 -1.12 0.44 -13.08
C ASN A 80 -0.50 0.17 -11.70
N TYR A 81 -0.42 1.21 -10.89
CA TYR A 81 -0.09 1.16 -9.48
C TYR A 81 -0.77 2.33 -8.78
N ASN A 82 -1.07 2.19 -7.49
CA ASN A 82 -1.41 3.32 -6.65
C ASN A 82 -1.09 2.98 -5.19
N LEU A 83 -0.18 3.74 -4.58
CA LEU A 83 0.18 3.63 -3.16
C LEU A 83 -0.46 4.78 -2.40
N TRP A 84 -1.35 4.46 -1.46
CA TRP A 84 -1.92 5.39 -0.49
C TRP A 84 -1.32 5.14 0.89
N LEU A 85 -0.74 6.18 1.50
CA LEU A 85 -0.45 6.21 2.94
C LEU A 85 -1.52 7.04 3.62
N LEU A 86 -2.22 6.49 4.60
CA LEU A 86 -3.33 7.15 5.29
C LEU A 86 -2.92 7.64 6.68
N THR A 87 -3.50 8.77 7.10
CA THR A 87 -3.28 9.43 8.40
C THR A 87 -3.60 8.55 9.62
N ASP A 88 -4.40 7.48 9.47
CA ASP A 88 -4.66 6.51 10.53
C ASP A 88 -3.55 5.47 10.74
N GLY A 89 -2.47 5.55 9.94
CA GLY A 89 -1.33 4.63 9.97
C GLY A 89 -1.54 3.37 9.13
N SER A 90 -2.63 3.27 8.36
CA SER A 90 -2.83 2.22 7.35
C SER A 90 -2.28 2.62 5.98
N PHE A 91 -1.96 1.64 5.14
CA PHE A 91 -1.66 1.88 3.72
C PHE A 91 -2.43 0.91 2.84
N GLN A 92 -2.64 1.33 1.60
CA GLN A 92 -3.16 0.50 0.51
C GLN A 92 -2.23 0.63 -0.70
N LEU A 93 -1.89 -0.48 -1.33
CA LEU A 93 -1.17 -0.52 -2.59
C LEU A 93 -1.98 -1.35 -3.60
N ALA A 94 -2.57 -0.68 -4.58
CA ALA A 94 -3.09 -1.33 -5.78
C ALA A 94 -1.94 -1.54 -6.78
N VAL A 95 -1.87 -2.72 -7.41
CA VAL A 95 -0.90 -3.05 -8.46
C VAL A 95 -1.59 -3.87 -9.54
N GLY A 96 -1.51 -3.39 -10.79
CA GLY A 96 -1.94 -4.13 -11.97
C GLY A 96 -0.76 -4.56 -12.82
N HIS A 97 -0.81 -5.80 -13.28
CA HIS A 97 0.15 -6.37 -14.22
C HIS A 97 -0.58 -6.70 -15.52
N ASN A 98 0.04 -6.44 -16.68
CA ASN A 98 -0.48 -6.82 -17.99
C ASN A 98 0.65 -7.08 -18.98
N VAL A 99 0.67 -8.27 -19.55
CA VAL A 99 1.56 -8.64 -20.65
C VAL A 99 0.76 -9.13 -21.85
N ASN A 100 1.15 -8.75 -23.06
CA ASN A 100 0.58 -9.31 -24.27
C ASN A 100 1.33 -10.58 -24.67
N ILE A 101 0.78 -11.75 -24.34
CA ILE A 101 1.48 -13.04 -24.45
C ILE A 101 1.72 -13.48 -25.90
N LYS A 102 1.01 -12.89 -26.86
CA LYS A 102 1.33 -13.05 -28.29
C LYS A 102 2.57 -12.24 -28.66
N ASP A 103 2.61 -10.96 -28.30
CA ASP A 103 3.73 -10.10 -28.70
C ASP A 103 5.02 -10.48 -27.96
N ASP A 104 4.95 -10.98 -26.71
CA ASP A 104 6.09 -11.62 -26.03
C ASP A 104 6.54 -12.92 -26.74
N CYS A 105 5.61 -13.80 -27.13
CA CYS A 105 5.94 -15.00 -27.92
C CYS A 105 6.70 -14.65 -29.19
N ASP A 106 6.21 -13.67 -29.96
CA ASP A 106 6.83 -13.22 -31.21
C ASP A 106 8.19 -12.52 -30.95
N TYR A 107 8.38 -11.88 -29.80
CA TYR A 107 9.64 -11.26 -29.38
C TYR A 107 10.73 -12.30 -29.07
N TRP A 108 10.38 -13.43 -28.43
CA TRP A 108 11.32 -14.52 -28.10
C TRP A 108 11.52 -15.56 -29.24
N GLU A 109 11.42 -15.11 -30.50
CA GLU A 109 11.52 -15.94 -31.71
C GLU A 109 10.53 -17.13 -31.75
N GLY A 110 9.40 -17.00 -31.04
CA GLY A 110 8.28 -17.94 -31.09
C GLY A 110 7.40 -17.73 -32.32
N THR A 111 6.35 -18.54 -32.40
CA THR A 111 5.25 -18.39 -33.35
C THR A 111 3.95 -18.62 -32.61
N TRP A 112 3.10 -17.59 -32.61
CA TRP A 112 1.79 -17.63 -31.97
C TRP A 112 0.68 -18.18 -32.87
N ASP A 113 -0.16 -19.04 -32.30
CA ASP A 113 -1.47 -19.43 -32.85
C ASP A 113 -2.57 -19.28 -31.77
N ASN A 114 -3.74 -18.76 -32.15
CA ASN A 114 -4.82 -18.49 -31.19
C ASN A 114 -5.47 -19.75 -30.58
N SER A 115 -5.20 -20.94 -31.11
CA SER A 115 -5.73 -22.22 -30.60
C SER A 115 -4.69 -23.05 -29.85
N THR A 116 -3.43 -23.05 -30.29
CA THR A 116 -2.33 -23.80 -29.63
C THR A 116 -1.41 -22.94 -28.77
N GLY A 117 -1.53 -21.61 -28.84
CA GLY A 117 -0.73 -20.65 -28.09
C GLY A 117 0.65 -20.43 -28.71
N CYS A 118 1.66 -20.24 -27.86
CA CYS A 118 3.03 -20.02 -28.30
C CYS A 118 3.75 -21.33 -28.53
N SER A 119 4.54 -21.37 -29.61
CA SER A 119 5.47 -22.45 -29.91
C SER A 119 6.81 -21.88 -30.36
N SER A 120 7.92 -22.38 -29.80
CA SER A 120 9.27 -22.07 -30.26
C SER A 120 10.03 -23.35 -30.64
N SER A 121 10.72 -23.32 -31.78
CA SER A 121 11.68 -24.36 -32.17
C SER A 121 13.11 -24.06 -31.72
N TYR A 122 13.34 -22.92 -31.07
CA TYR A 122 14.64 -22.51 -30.55
C TYR A 122 14.74 -22.74 -29.04
N TYR A 123 13.63 -22.51 -28.32
CA TYR A 123 13.49 -22.79 -26.90
C TYR A 123 12.41 -23.86 -26.68
N ASP A 124 12.81 -25.12 -26.52
CA ASP A 124 11.89 -26.28 -26.38
C ASP A 124 10.87 -26.13 -25.23
N TYR A 125 11.14 -25.27 -24.25
CA TYR A 125 10.26 -25.00 -23.10
C TYR A 125 9.18 -23.92 -23.35
N TYR A 126 9.25 -23.14 -24.45
CA TYR A 126 8.18 -22.22 -24.86
C TYR A 126 7.15 -22.94 -25.74
N ASN A 127 6.41 -23.87 -25.15
CA ASN A 127 5.29 -24.56 -25.78
C ASN A 127 4.07 -24.54 -24.84
N TYR A 128 3.35 -23.41 -24.85
CA TYR A 128 2.25 -23.14 -23.94
C TYR A 128 0.98 -22.79 -24.71
N SER A 129 -0.14 -23.44 -24.37
CA SER A 129 -1.45 -22.95 -24.79
C SER A 129 -1.74 -21.57 -24.17
N PRO A 130 -2.65 -20.74 -24.73
CA PRO A 130 -2.78 -19.34 -24.30
C PRO A 130 -3.09 -19.18 -22.81
N LEU A 131 -3.89 -20.08 -22.25
CA LEU A 131 -4.21 -20.08 -20.82
C LEU A 131 -3.03 -20.52 -19.95
N GLN A 132 -2.19 -21.46 -20.42
CA GLN A 132 -1.01 -21.91 -19.67
C GLN A 132 0.11 -20.87 -19.70
N TYR A 133 0.29 -20.17 -20.82
CA TYR A 133 1.25 -19.06 -20.87
C TYR A 133 0.82 -17.95 -19.89
N CYS A 134 -0.49 -17.67 -19.82
CA CYS A 134 -1.01 -16.68 -18.88
C CYS A 134 -0.92 -17.13 -17.40
N ASN A 135 -1.39 -18.33 -17.10
CA ASN A 135 -1.62 -18.77 -15.72
C ASN A 135 -0.47 -19.61 -15.12
N ASP A 136 0.27 -20.36 -15.94
CA ASP A 136 1.33 -21.26 -15.49
C ASP A 136 2.70 -20.57 -15.64
N TYR A 137 2.96 -19.86 -16.75
CA TYR A 137 4.24 -19.17 -16.99
C TYR A 137 4.27 -17.77 -16.38
N TYR A 138 3.26 -16.90 -16.62
CA TYR A 138 3.22 -15.55 -16.02
C TYR A 138 2.54 -15.50 -14.64
N GLU A 139 1.90 -16.59 -14.21
CA GLU A 139 1.23 -16.69 -12.90
C GLU A 139 0.14 -15.62 -12.66
N LEU A 140 -0.50 -15.11 -13.73
CA LEU A 140 -1.65 -14.17 -13.67
C LEU A 140 -2.98 -14.92 -13.89
N ASN A 141 -4.13 -14.23 -13.92
CA ASN A 141 -5.45 -14.89 -13.95
C ASN A 141 -6.50 -14.33 -14.91
N GLN A 142 -6.23 -13.22 -15.61
CA GLN A 142 -7.18 -12.59 -16.53
C GLN A 142 -6.68 -12.68 -17.97
N TYR A 143 -6.99 -13.78 -18.67
CA TYR A 143 -6.67 -13.90 -20.10
C TYR A 143 -7.78 -13.33 -21.01
N ASN A 144 -7.43 -12.39 -21.89
CA ASN A 144 -8.32 -11.82 -22.90
C ASN A 144 -8.05 -12.42 -24.29
N VAL A 145 -8.91 -13.36 -24.71
CA VAL A 145 -8.83 -14.04 -26.01
C VAL A 145 -8.93 -13.11 -27.23
N SER A 146 -9.43 -11.88 -27.09
CA SER A 146 -9.59 -10.95 -28.21
C SER A 146 -8.36 -10.08 -28.46
N THR A 147 -7.61 -9.76 -27.40
CA THR A 147 -6.42 -8.90 -27.46
C THR A 147 -5.13 -9.65 -27.21
N THR A 148 -5.19 -10.91 -26.76
CA THR A 148 -4.08 -11.72 -26.25
C THR A 148 -3.33 -11.10 -25.06
N ASP A 149 -4.02 -10.23 -24.30
CA ASP A 149 -3.51 -9.75 -23.02
C ASP A 149 -3.74 -10.79 -21.92
N CYS A 150 -2.77 -10.87 -21.01
CA CYS A 150 -2.83 -11.60 -19.77
C CYS A 150 -2.56 -10.61 -18.63
N SER A 151 -3.51 -10.48 -17.69
CA SER A 151 -3.43 -9.50 -16.61
C SER A 151 -3.81 -10.05 -15.23
N GLN A 152 -3.53 -9.25 -14.21
CA GLN A 152 -4.10 -9.36 -12.87
C GLN A 152 -4.16 -7.96 -12.24
N ASP A 153 -5.11 -7.73 -11.34
CA ASP A 153 -5.14 -6.57 -10.44
C ASP A 153 -5.14 -7.08 -8.99
N ILE A 154 -4.33 -6.46 -8.13
CA ILE A 154 -4.08 -6.88 -6.75
C ILE A 154 -4.11 -5.67 -5.84
N ASN A 155 -4.70 -5.83 -4.65
CA ASN A 155 -4.57 -4.88 -3.56
C ASN A 155 -3.80 -5.53 -2.41
N ILE A 156 -2.71 -4.90 -1.99
CA ILE A 156 -2.02 -5.15 -0.72
C ILE A 156 -2.44 -4.07 0.26
N GLU A 157 -2.83 -4.46 1.47
CA GLU A 157 -3.12 -3.54 2.56
C GLU A 157 -2.14 -3.77 3.71
N GLY A 158 -1.97 -2.80 4.60
CA GLY A 158 -1.11 -2.96 5.76
C GLY A 158 -1.03 -1.71 6.63
N THR A 159 0.05 -1.59 7.41
CA THR A 159 0.33 -0.41 8.24
C THR A 159 1.67 0.22 7.90
N TRP A 160 1.83 1.50 8.21
CA TRP A 160 3.09 2.23 8.03
C TRP A 160 3.49 2.99 9.29
N VAL A 161 4.80 3.21 9.46
CA VAL A 161 5.39 3.99 10.55
C VAL A 161 6.57 4.78 10.00
N ALA A 162 6.69 6.06 10.38
CA ALA A 162 7.86 6.89 10.08
C ALA A 162 8.88 6.92 11.23
N ASP A 163 10.16 6.95 10.88
CA ASP A 163 11.26 7.34 11.75
C ASP A 163 11.88 8.63 11.21
N GLU A 164 11.53 9.76 11.82
CA GLU A 164 12.03 11.09 11.46
C GLU A 164 13.53 11.27 11.75
N THR A 165 14.11 10.48 12.66
CA THR A 165 15.53 10.56 13.00
C THR A 165 16.40 9.87 11.96
N ALA A 166 15.89 8.77 11.40
CA ALA A 166 16.52 8.06 10.29
C ALA A 166 16.10 8.60 8.90
N SER A 167 15.04 9.41 8.84
CA SER A 167 14.34 9.81 7.61
C SER A 167 13.86 8.60 6.79
N THR A 168 13.15 7.67 7.44
CA THR A 168 12.62 6.45 6.79
C THR A 168 11.13 6.26 7.04
N ILE A 169 10.43 5.62 6.09
CA ILE A 169 9.09 5.06 6.28
C ILE A 169 9.17 3.54 6.18
N THR A 170 8.58 2.84 7.13
CA THR A 170 8.49 1.38 7.13
C THR A 170 7.06 0.93 6.89
N LEU A 171 6.81 0.27 5.76
CA LEU A 171 5.55 -0.40 5.43
C LEU A 171 5.59 -1.84 5.96
N THR A 172 4.49 -2.29 6.57
CA THR A 172 4.28 -3.69 6.99
C THR A 172 2.99 -4.20 6.37
N THR A 173 3.12 -5.08 5.37
CA THR A 173 1.98 -5.66 4.65
C THR A 173 1.17 -6.60 5.54
N GLY A 174 -0.11 -6.77 5.20
CA GLY A 174 -0.86 -7.98 5.52
C GLY A 174 -0.30 -9.21 4.80
N ALA A 175 -1.00 -10.34 4.90
CA ALA A 175 -0.56 -11.57 4.25
C ALA A 175 -0.90 -11.56 2.75
N PHE A 176 0.02 -12.01 1.91
CA PHE A 176 -0.14 -12.08 0.45
C PHE A 176 0.73 -13.20 -0.15
N CYS A 177 0.43 -13.60 -1.38
CA CYS A 177 1.28 -14.50 -2.16
C CYS A 177 2.25 -13.71 -3.03
N GLU A 178 3.53 -14.06 -2.97
CA GLU A 178 4.58 -13.61 -3.90
C GLU A 178 4.76 -14.70 -4.97
N ASN A 179 4.70 -14.31 -6.25
CA ASN A 179 4.81 -15.17 -7.41
C ASN A 179 6.28 -15.53 -7.72
N SER A 180 6.53 -16.39 -8.72
CA SER A 180 7.90 -16.80 -9.08
C SER A 180 8.79 -15.68 -9.65
N PHE A 181 8.22 -14.52 -10.01
CA PHE A 181 8.94 -13.30 -10.43
C PHE A 181 9.23 -12.33 -9.27
N GLY A 182 8.81 -12.67 -8.05
CA GLY A 182 8.95 -11.83 -6.86
C GLY A 182 7.94 -10.67 -6.80
N ASP A 183 6.83 -10.80 -7.51
CA ASP A 183 5.74 -9.83 -7.55
C ASP A 183 4.51 -10.34 -6.78
N PRO A 184 3.64 -9.45 -6.29
CA PRO A 184 2.36 -9.86 -5.72
C PRO A 184 1.55 -10.72 -6.70
N SER A 185 0.84 -11.71 -6.17
CA SER A 185 -0.12 -12.55 -6.90
C SER A 185 -1.56 -12.31 -6.45
N TYR A 186 -2.51 -12.54 -7.36
CA TYR A 186 -3.95 -12.60 -7.06
C TYR A 186 -4.35 -13.70 -6.04
N LEU A 187 -3.44 -14.62 -5.71
CA LEU A 187 -3.68 -15.72 -4.78
C LEU A 187 -3.72 -15.23 -3.33
N ALA A 188 -4.89 -15.38 -2.71
CA ALA A 188 -5.20 -14.89 -1.36
C ALA A 188 -5.02 -15.92 -0.24
N ASP A 189 -4.42 -17.09 -0.51
CA ASP A 189 -4.19 -18.14 0.49
C ASP A 189 -2.89 -18.93 0.26
N ALA A 190 -2.36 -19.50 1.34
CA ALA A 190 -1.07 -20.20 1.36
C ALA A 190 -1.07 -21.57 0.63
N GLU A 191 -2.21 -22.24 0.52
CA GLU A 191 -2.33 -23.53 -0.16
C GLU A 191 -2.26 -23.32 -1.66
N SER A 192 -3.03 -22.38 -2.18
CA SER A 192 -3.00 -21.96 -3.58
C SER A 192 -1.63 -21.40 -3.95
N CYS A 193 -1.06 -20.51 -3.11
CA CYS A 193 0.27 -19.93 -3.35
C CYS A 193 1.36 -21.00 -3.50
N GLY A 194 1.32 -22.05 -2.68
CA GLY A 194 2.27 -23.16 -2.74
C GLY A 194 2.14 -24.09 -3.97
N ASN A 195 1.20 -23.81 -4.89
CA ASN A 195 1.08 -24.52 -6.16
C ASN A 195 1.76 -23.78 -7.34
N LEU A 196 2.15 -22.52 -7.18
CA LEU A 196 2.99 -21.79 -8.15
C LEU A 196 4.41 -22.36 -8.15
N GLU A 197 5.17 -22.20 -9.24
CA GLU A 197 6.46 -22.91 -9.40
C GLU A 197 7.47 -22.52 -8.30
N ASN A 198 7.49 -21.24 -7.91
CA ASN A 198 8.28 -20.73 -6.79
C ASN A 198 7.46 -19.81 -5.86
N GLY A 199 6.15 -20.04 -5.76
CA GLY A 199 5.25 -19.21 -4.97
C GLY A 199 5.58 -19.20 -3.48
N THR A 200 5.68 -18.00 -2.90
CA THR A 200 6.03 -17.80 -1.49
C THR A 200 4.90 -17.09 -0.76
N TRP A 201 4.31 -17.77 0.23
CA TRP A 201 3.31 -17.16 1.10
C TRP A 201 3.96 -16.26 2.14
N ASN A 202 3.79 -14.96 1.99
CA ASN A 202 4.24 -13.95 2.95
C ASN A 202 3.13 -13.73 3.99
N ALA A 203 3.36 -14.13 5.25
CA ALA A 203 2.41 -13.90 6.35
C ALA A 203 2.37 -12.43 6.84
N GLY A 204 3.24 -11.59 6.28
CA GLY A 204 3.44 -10.18 6.61
C GLY A 204 4.88 -9.80 6.28
N MET A 205 5.06 -8.90 5.32
CA MET A 205 6.37 -8.44 4.85
C MET A 205 6.62 -7.02 5.34
N THR A 206 7.83 -6.75 5.82
CA THR A 206 8.28 -5.40 6.16
C THR A 206 9.23 -4.88 5.08
N ARG A 207 9.00 -3.63 4.65
CA ARG A 207 9.85 -2.89 3.70
C ARG A 207 10.08 -1.48 4.25
N THR A 208 11.35 -1.11 4.41
CA THR A 208 11.76 0.24 4.82
C THR A 208 12.26 0.99 3.60
N TYR A 209 11.80 2.24 3.48
CA TYR A 209 12.12 3.18 2.41
C TYR A 209 12.79 4.40 3.05
N ASP A 210 13.88 4.86 2.46
CA ASP A 210 14.44 6.18 2.78
C ASP A 210 13.50 7.23 2.20
N TYR A 211 13.02 8.18 3.01
CA TYR A 211 12.21 9.28 2.52
C TYR A 211 13.04 10.56 2.35
N SER A 212 12.67 11.38 1.37
CA SER A 212 13.21 12.73 1.20
C SER A 212 12.10 13.71 0.84
N ILE A 213 12.27 14.97 1.24
CA ILE A 213 11.30 16.04 1.01
C ILE A 213 11.99 17.15 0.25
N ASP A 214 11.40 17.58 -0.87
CA ASP A 214 11.96 18.64 -1.70
C ASP A 214 11.53 20.05 -1.24
N ALA A 215 12.00 21.08 -1.95
CA ALA A 215 11.69 22.47 -1.61
C ALA A 215 10.22 22.88 -1.87
N SER A 216 9.42 22.02 -2.51
CA SER A 216 7.97 22.19 -2.70
C SER A 216 7.13 21.45 -1.65
N GLY A 217 7.76 20.58 -0.85
CA GLY A 217 7.09 19.69 0.10
C GLY A 217 6.70 18.33 -0.49
N ALA A 218 7.09 18.03 -1.74
CA ALA A 218 6.86 16.72 -2.33
C ALA A 218 7.73 15.67 -1.65
N ILE A 219 7.12 14.55 -1.27
CA ILE A 219 7.82 13.42 -0.64
C ILE A 219 8.27 12.45 -1.74
N THR A 220 9.43 11.85 -1.54
CA THR A 220 9.90 10.71 -2.33
C THR A 220 10.30 9.58 -1.41
N LEU A 221 9.85 8.36 -1.68
CA LEU A 221 10.22 7.13 -0.98
C LEU A 221 11.14 6.30 -1.90
N ASP A 222 12.38 6.04 -1.49
CA ASP A 222 13.40 5.26 -2.21
C ASP A 222 13.66 3.96 -1.43
N GLY A 223 13.52 2.79 -2.06
CA GLY A 223 13.65 1.51 -1.38
C GLY A 223 13.48 0.31 -2.30
N LYS A 224 13.13 -0.85 -1.73
CA LYS A 224 13.03 -2.11 -2.49
C LYS A 224 11.60 -2.48 -2.83
N TRP A 225 11.43 -3.12 -3.98
CA TRP A 225 10.20 -3.80 -4.35
C TRP A 225 9.95 -5.04 -3.46
N PHE A 226 8.87 -5.78 -3.74
CA PHE A 226 8.52 -6.99 -3.00
C PHE A 226 9.55 -8.10 -3.18
N ASP A 227 10.21 -8.19 -4.33
CA ASP A 227 11.15 -9.26 -4.62
C ASP A 227 12.39 -9.29 -3.70
N SER A 228 13.00 -10.47 -3.66
CA SER A 228 14.32 -10.70 -3.06
C SER A 228 15.49 -10.35 -4.00
N ALA A 229 15.21 -10.10 -5.28
CA ALA A 229 16.18 -9.93 -6.38
C ALA A 229 16.83 -8.54 -6.45
N ALA A 230 16.39 -7.60 -5.61
CA ALA A 230 16.91 -6.24 -5.49
C ALA A 230 16.46 -5.27 -6.60
N SER A 231 15.25 -5.47 -7.15
CA SER A 231 14.57 -4.38 -7.84
C SER A 231 14.33 -3.23 -6.85
N CYS A 232 14.88 -2.05 -7.15
CA CYS A 232 14.58 -0.85 -6.38
C CYS A 232 13.40 -0.09 -6.99
N VAL A 233 12.65 0.57 -6.12
CA VAL A 233 11.47 1.35 -6.44
C VAL A 233 11.57 2.71 -5.78
N LYS A 234 11.09 3.72 -6.51
CA LYS A 234 11.05 5.10 -6.08
C LYS A 234 9.64 5.65 -6.31
N PHE A 235 8.90 5.86 -5.23
CA PHE A 235 7.57 6.47 -5.28
C PHE A 235 7.68 7.98 -5.08
N TYR A 236 7.08 8.75 -5.99
CA TYR A 236 6.93 10.20 -5.86
C TYR A 236 5.54 10.47 -5.30
N MET A 237 5.49 10.92 -4.05
CA MET A 237 4.26 11.07 -3.27
C MET A 237 3.76 12.52 -3.33
N SER A 238 2.46 12.67 -3.57
CA SER A 238 1.73 13.93 -3.56
C SER A 238 0.64 13.92 -2.49
N VAL A 239 0.28 15.11 -2.00
CA VAL A 239 -0.84 15.32 -1.06
C VAL A 239 -2.16 15.37 -1.85
N ASP A 240 -3.23 14.78 -1.29
CA ASP A 240 -4.61 14.89 -1.78
C ASP A 240 -5.33 16.15 -1.25
#